data_AF-A0A1G1JUX2-F1
#
_entry.id   AF-A0A1G1JUX2-F1
#
_cell.length_a   1.000
_cell.length_b   1.000
_cell.length_c   1.000
_cell.angle_alpha   90.00
_cell.angle_beta   90.00
_cell.angle_gamma   90.00
#
_symmetry.space_group_name_H-M   'P 1'
#
loop_
_entity.id
_entity.type
_entity.pdbx_description
1 polymer ?
#
loop_
_entity_poly.entity_id
_entity_poly.type
_entity_poly.pdbx_seq_one_letter_code
_entity_poly.pdbx_strand_id
1 'polypeptide(L)'
;MSLLKASCIYFVRLPNPFQESKNIKNYFAVVNVKDVFDFSEWRTLNVRDPKEHGIVPDAIRDSLRENELFFIMNRGITVTAESAQFDNQKNLLTLEFVDKQLHGLLDGGHTFLQIQHYLESLGQQPLSNQYIKIEIITGLDRDQVIDVVEARNTSNQVKQTSLEELRGTFNKLQDALKKERYSGLIAYKETEMMKGDDGGLVSKPISVLDILTCLICFDVDEFSDQKHPHNMATHKNAVLEHFAAYKDSGRWDAYYPLLPDMLRLWDATWKYFQECYNSTGGKFKKWNWVKEHPRKKKALHFLGGDVDYSFPESIRLPMFAAFRSAIEKRNGAFHWKEGFEPIEFFHKVAGPRLTKTVVDALGEAKDVTRMTRTESVWAMCYMAVENFLMKEAVGSSAR
;
A
#
# COMPACT_ATOMS: atom_id res chain seq x y z
N MET A 1 -14.98 -5.74 -23.14
CA MET A 1 -14.90 -7.11 -23.68
C MET A 1 -13.62 -7.22 -24.49
N SER A 2 -12.76 -8.19 -24.15
CA SER A 2 -11.52 -8.50 -24.87
C SER A 2 -11.45 -10.00 -25.13
N LEU A 3 -10.96 -10.39 -26.31
CA LEU A 3 -10.73 -11.78 -26.68
C LEU A 3 -9.23 -11.99 -26.85
N LEU A 4 -8.65 -12.84 -26.02
CA LEU A 4 -7.25 -13.24 -26.15
C LEU A 4 -7.19 -14.62 -26.80
N LYS A 5 -6.24 -14.81 -27.73
CA LYS A 5 -6.13 -16.04 -28.52
C LYS A 5 -4.69 -16.54 -28.49
N ALA A 6 -4.53 -17.85 -28.33
CA ALA A 6 -3.24 -18.52 -28.33
C ALA A 6 -3.33 -19.87 -29.03
N SER A 7 -2.26 -20.25 -29.73
CA SER A 7 -2.06 -21.63 -30.16
C SER A 7 -1.90 -22.50 -28.91
N CYS A 8 -2.69 -23.56 -28.82
CA CYS A 8 -2.74 -24.44 -27.65
C CYS A 8 -2.61 -25.90 -28.09
N ILE A 9 -1.65 -26.60 -27.49
CA ILE A 9 -1.30 -27.98 -27.87
C ILE A 9 -2.07 -29.02 -27.06
N TYR A 10 -2.60 -28.63 -25.90
CA TYR A 10 -3.38 -29.50 -25.03
C TYR A 10 -4.38 -28.66 -24.26
N PHE A 11 -5.66 -29.01 -24.33
CA PHE A 11 -6.73 -28.35 -23.60
C PHE A 11 -7.66 -29.41 -23.00
N VAL A 12 -7.84 -29.37 -21.69
CA VAL A 12 -8.72 -30.30 -20.99
C VAL A 12 -9.55 -29.57 -19.95
N ARG A 13 -10.82 -29.94 -19.84
CA ARG A 13 -11.67 -29.55 -18.71
C ARG A 13 -11.47 -30.55 -17.59
N LEU A 14 -11.10 -30.09 -16.40
CA LEU A 14 -11.17 -30.92 -15.21
C LEU A 14 -12.61 -31.00 -14.71
N PRO A 15 -13.16 -32.20 -14.47
CA PRO A 15 -14.44 -32.35 -13.83
C PRO A 15 -14.40 -31.71 -12.44
N ASN A 16 -15.38 -30.85 -12.14
CA ASN A 16 -15.57 -30.37 -10.78
C ASN A 16 -16.28 -31.48 -9.98
N PRO A 17 -15.67 -32.03 -8.90
CA PRO A 17 -16.29 -33.10 -8.12
C PRO A 17 -17.54 -32.64 -7.36
N PHE A 18 -17.75 -31.32 -7.25
CA PHE A 18 -18.98 -30.72 -6.73
C PHE A 18 -19.86 -30.32 -7.93
N GLN A 19 -20.99 -31.03 -8.09
CA GLN A 19 -21.92 -31.02 -9.23
C GLN A 19 -22.29 -29.63 -9.80
N GLU A 20 -22.70 -29.61 -11.08
CA GLU A 20 -23.04 -28.51 -12.03
C GLU A 20 -23.78 -27.25 -11.51
N SER A 21 -24.29 -27.26 -10.28
CA SER A 21 -25.04 -26.16 -9.64
C SER A 21 -24.27 -24.84 -9.52
N LYS A 22 -22.94 -24.89 -9.48
CA LYS A 22 -22.07 -23.71 -9.59
C LYS A 22 -21.46 -23.78 -10.99
N ASN A 23 -21.75 -22.82 -11.86
CA ASN A 23 -21.25 -22.73 -13.25
C ASN A 23 -19.70 -22.59 -13.34
N ILE A 24 -18.98 -23.04 -12.32
CA ILE A 24 -17.54 -23.00 -12.18
C ILE A 24 -16.94 -24.13 -12.99
N LYS A 25 -16.09 -23.78 -13.96
CA LYS A 25 -15.37 -24.75 -14.79
C LYS A 25 -13.89 -24.45 -14.68
N ASN A 26 -13.10 -25.50 -14.50
CA ASN A 26 -11.65 -25.43 -14.46
C ASN A 26 -11.07 -26.14 -15.68
N TYR A 27 -10.15 -25.49 -16.37
CA TYR A 27 -9.48 -25.99 -17.56
C TYR A 27 -7.98 -25.90 -17.41
N PHE A 28 -7.26 -26.85 -18.01
CA PHE A 28 -5.82 -26.80 -18.15
C PHE A 28 -5.48 -26.71 -19.63
N ALA A 29 -4.67 -25.71 -19.96
CA ALA A 29 -4.09 -25.51 -21.26
C ALA A 29 -2.57 -25.66 -21.18
N VAL A 30 -1.98 -26.22 -22.23
CA VAL A 30 -0.54 -26.13 -22.48
C VAL A 30 -0.34 -25.30 -23.73
N VAL A 31 0.45 -24.23 -23.59
CA VAL A 31 0.78 -23.31 -24.68
C VAL A 31 2.29 -23.23 -24.84
N ASN A 32 2.76 -23.01 -26.06
CA ASN A 32 4.15 -22.64 -26.28
C ASN A 32 4.37 -21.24 -25.70
N VAL A 33 5.52 -21.01 -25.06
CA VAL A 33 5.86 -19.72 -24.44
C VAL A 33 5.76 -18.56 -25.43
N LYS A 34 6.08 -18.77 -26.70
CA LYS A 34 5.98 -17.75 -27.76
C LYS A 34 4.54 -17.33 -28.09
N ASP A 35 3.58 -18.19 -27.79
CA ASP A 35 2.17 -18.03 -28.09
C ASP A 35 1.36 -17.70 -26.82
N VAL A 36 2.03 -17.40 -25.69
CA VAL A 36 1.35 -17.07 -24.43
C VAL A 36 0.43 -15.86 -24.63
N PHE A 37 -0.74 -15.89 -24.00
CA PHE A 37 -1.65 -14.76 -24.02
C PHE A 37 -1.00 -13.53 -23.38
N ASP A 38 -1.27 -12.35 -23.94
CA ASP A 38 -0.88 -11.09 -23.32
C ASP A 38 -1.89 -10.70 -22.24
N PHE A 39 -1.55 -10.99 -20.99
CA PHE A 39 -2.36 -10.63 -19.83
C PHE A 39 -2.07 -9.24 -19.27
N SER A 40 -1.24 -8.41 -19.93
CA SER A 40 -0.76 -7.13 -19.38
C SER A 40 -1.90 -6.22 -18.89
N GLU A 41 -2.99 -6.15 -19.64
CA GLU A 41 -4.18 -5.35 -19.32
C GLU A 41 -5.12 -5.98 -18.27
N TRP A 42 -4.90 -7.24 -17.89
CA TRP A 42 -5.77 -8.05 -17.05
C TRP A 42 -5.08 -8.49 -15.75
N ARG A 43 -4.27 -7.59 -15.17
CA ARG A 43 -3.50 -7.85 -13.93
C ARG A 43 -4.12 -7.26 -12.66
N THR A 44 -5.35 -6.74 -12.72
CA THR A 44 -6.04 -6.11 -11.59
C THR A 44 -6.20 -7.06 -10.40
N LEU A 45 -6.38 -8.36 -10.65
CA LEU A 45 -6.54 -9.38 -9.60
C LEU A 45 -5.22 -9.77 -8.92
N ASN A 46 -4.07 -9.37 -9.46
CA ASN A 46 -2.78 -9.60 -8.80
C ASN A 46 -2.64 -8.74 -7.54
N VAL A 47 -2.53 -9.41 -6.39
CA VAL A 47 -2.25 -8.81 -5.08
C VAL A 47 -0.87 -8.17 -4.93
N ARG A 48 0.01 -8.34 -5.92
CA ARG A 48 1.31 -7.65 -5.99
C ARG A 48 1.82 -7.59 -7.43
N ASP A 49 2.51 -6.51 -7.76
CA ASP A 49 3.20 -6.42 -9.04
C ASP A 49 4.44 -7.34 -9.05
N PRO A 50 4.69 -8.05 -10.16
CA PRO A 50 5.86 -8.88 -10.33
C PRO A 50 7.09 -8.00 -10.40
N LYS A 51 8.17 -8.54 -9.83
CA LYS A 51 9.51 -7.96 -9.86
C LYS A 51 10.31 -8.59 -10.98
N GLU A 52 11.19 -7.79 -11.56
CA GLU A 52 12.13 -8.23 -12.60
C GLU A 52 13.23 -9.12 -12.04
N HIS A 53 13.68 -8.82 -10.81
CA HIS A 53 14.80 -9.48 -10.14
C HIS A 53 14.43 -9.98 -8.75
N GLY A 54 15.21 -10.95 -8.26
CA GLY A 54 15.05 -11.61 -6.97
C GLY A 54 15.02 -13.12 -7.12
N ILE A 55 15.16 -13.83 -6.00
CA ILE A 55 15.33 -15.30 -5.96
C ILE A 55 14.32 -16.04 -6.86
N VAL A 56 13.03 -15.68 -6.78
CA VAL A 56 11.97 -16.34 -7.56
C VAL A 56 11.99 -15.92 -9.04
N PRO A 57 11.94 -14.61 -9.40
CA PRO A 57 12.07 -14.18 -10.80
C PRO A 57 13.34 -14.70 -11.50
N ASP A 58 14.48 -14.66 -10.82
CA ASP A 58 15.76 -15.10 -11.38
C ASP A 58 15.74 -16.62 -11.64
N ALA A 59 15.24 -17.44 -10.70
CA ALA A 59 15.11 -18.88 -10.91
C ALA A 59 14.15 -19.23 -12.07
N ILE A 60 13.07 -18.47 -12.25
CA ILE A 60 12.15 -18.63 -13.39
C ILE A 60 12.87 -18.30 -14.70
N ARG A 61 13.58 -17.17 -14.76
CA ARG A 61 14.32 -16.74 -15.95
C ARG A 61 15.37 -17.78 -16.36
N ASP A 62 16.15 -18.26 -15.40
CA ASP A 62 17.24 -19.18 -15.66
C ASP A 62 16.70 -20.54 -16.12
N SER A 63 15.64 -21.05 -15.46
CA SER A 63 14.97 -22.28 -15.90
C SER A 63 14.30 -22.17 -17.28
N LEU A 64 13.72 -21.01 -17.62
CA LEU A 64 13.12 -20.77 -18.94
C LEU A 64 14.16 -20.84 -20.08
N ARG A 65 15.37 -20.33 -19.84
CA ARG A 65 16.44 -20.26 -20.84
C ARG A 65 17.20 -21.57 -21.01
N GLU A 66 17.45 -22.28 -19.91
CA GLU A 66 18.48 -23.31 -19.88
C GLU A 66 17.95 -24.72 -19.61
N ASN A 67 16.65 -24.88 -19.37
CA ASN A 67 16.10 -26.15 -18.86
C ASN A 67 14.87 -26.64 -19.64
N GLU A 68 14.98 -27.79 -20.30
CA GLU A 68 13.85 -28.47 -20.96
C GLU A 68 12.74 -28.88 -19.97
N LEU A 69 13.08 -28.97 -18.67
CA LEU A 69 12.13 -29.26 -17.59
C LEU A 69 11.40 -28.01 -17.09
N PHE A 70 11.56 -26.84 -17.72
CA PHE A 70 10.85 -25.61 -17.33
C PHE A 70 9.34 -25.84 -17.15
N PHE A 71 8.71 -26.53 -18.10
CA PHE A 71 7.29 -26.89 -18.05
C PHE A 71 6.90 -27.67 -16.78
N ILE A 72 7.82 -28.49 -16.26
CA ILE A 72 7.62 -29.31 -15.05
C ILE A 72 7.91 -28.49 -13.79
N MET A 73 9.03 -27.76 -13.78
CA MET A 73 9.51 -26.99 -12.62
C MET A 73 8.62 -25.79 -12.31
N ASN A 74 8.09 -25.12 -13.34
CA ASN A 74 7.26 -23.95 -13.19
C ASN A 74 5.80 -24.34 -12.85
N ARG A 75 5.17 -23.60 -11.93
CA ARG A 75 3.77 -23.83 -11.53
C ARG A 75 2.76 -23.45 -12.61
N GLY A 76 3.16 -22.58 -13.53
CA GLY A 76 2.34 -22.09 -14.62
C GLY A 76 1.73 -20.72 -14.32
N ILE A 77 0.70 -20.39 -15.09
CA ILE A 77 -0.11 -19.19 -14.95
C ILE A 77 -1.53 -19.61 -14.58
N THR A 78 -2.17 -18.89 -13.66
CA THR A 78 -3.59 -19.09 -13.33
C THR A 78 -4.36 -17.85 -13.71
N VAL A 79 -5.45 -18.02 -14.46
CA VAL A 79 -6.33 -16.92 -14.85
C VAL A 79 -7.79 -17.25 -14.58
N THR A 80 -8.57 -16.21 -14.32
CA THR A 80 -10.02 -16.24 -14.43
C THR A 80 -10.49 -15.59 -15.72
N ALA A 81 -11.53 -16.14 -16.33
CA ALA A 81 -12.09 -15.66 -17.59
C ALA A 81 -13.62 -15.85 -17.60
N GLU A 82 -14.29 -15.10 -18.46
CA GLU A 82 -15.73 -15.27 -18.72
C GLU A 82 -15.98 -16.63 -19.36
N SER A 83 -15.22 -16.91 -20.42
CA SER A 83 -15.32 -18.16 -21.17
C SER A 83 -13.96 -18.61 -21.71
N ALA A 84 -13.84 -19.92 -21.94
CA ALA A 84 -12.69 -20.56 -22.57
C ALA A 84 -13.18 -21.53 -23.65
N GLN A 85 -12.77 -21.29 -24.90
CA GLN A 85 -13.24 -22.02 -26.07
C GLN A 85 -12.05 -22.52 -26.90
N PHE A 86 -12.02 -23.82 -27.19
CA PHE A 86 -10.95 -24.42 -27.96
C PHE A 86 -11.46 -24.91 -29.33
N ASP A 87 -10.85 -24.41 -30.39
CA ASP A 87 -11.08 -24.86 -31.77
C ASP A 87 -10.09 -25.97 -32.10
N ASN A 88 -10.55 -27.24 -32.03
CA ASN A 88 -9.74 -28.42 -32.32
C ASN A 88 -9.20 -28.47 -33.76
N GLN A 89 -9.84 -27.79 -34.73
CA GLN A 89 -9.36 -27.81 -36.11
C GLN A 89 -8.17 -26.87 -36.30
N LYS A 90 -8.14 -25.78 -35.52
CA LYS A 90 -7.08 -24.75 -35.59
C LYS A 90 -6.07 -24.82 -34.44
N ASN A 91 -6.27 -25.72 -33.47
CA ASN A 91 -5.54 -25.75 -32.20
C ASN A 91 -5.51 -24.37 -31.53
N LEU A 92 -6.63 -23.66 -31.55
CA LEU A 92 -6.71 -22.27 -31.12
C LEU A 92 -7.59 -22.15 -29.87
N LEU A 93 -7.00 -21.71 -28.77
CA LEU A 93 -7.72 -21.40 -27.53
C LEU A 93 -8.07 -19.91 -27.51
N THR A 94 -9.35 -19.61 -27.29
CA THR A 94 -9.86 -18.24 -27.11
C THR A 94 -10.37 -18.07 -25.69
N LEU A 95 -9.87 -17.04 -25.02
CA LEU A 95 -10.30 -16.60 -23.69
C LEU A 95 -11.04 -15.29 -23.80
N GLU A 96 -12.19 -15.19 -23.14
CA GLU A 96 -13.00 -13.99 -23.09
C GLU A 96 -12.90 -13.30 -21.74
N PHE A 97 -12.71 -11.98 -21.77
CA PHE A 97 -12.61 -11.15 -20.58
C PHE A 97 -13.57 -9.96 -20.67
N VAL A 98 -14.48 -9.85 -19.70
CA VAL A 98 -15.50 -8.77 -19.66
C VAL A 98 -15.33 -7.79 -18.50
N ASP A 99 -14.88 -8.24 -17.33
CA ASP A 99 -14.78 -7.44 -16.10
C ASP A 99 -13.41 -7.66 -15.43
N LYS A 100 -12.64 -6.58 -15.20
CA LYS A 100 -11.32 -6.64 -14.57
C LYS A 100 -11.37 -6.99 -13.07
N GLN A 101 -12.56 -6.94 -12.45
CA GLN A 101 -12.78 -7.34 -11.06
C GLN A 101 -13.08 -8.83 -10.91
N LEU A 102 -13.40 -9.53 -12.01
CA LEU A 102 -13.68 -10.97 -12.02
C LEU A 102 -12.67 -11.77 -12.83
N HIS A 103 -12.14 -11.17 -13.89
CA HIS A 103 -11.30 -11.85 -14.88
C HIS A 103 -9.90 -11.25 -14.90
N GLY A 104 -8.92 -12.12 -15.10
CA GLY A 104 -7.53 -11.74 -15.22
C GLY A 104 -6.57 -12.73 -14.59
N LEU A 105 -5.32 -12.30 -14.48
CA LEU A 105 -4.23 -13.04 -13.87
C LEU A 105 -4.46 -13.13 -12.36
N LEU A 106 -4.61 -14.35 -11.85
CA LEU A 106 -4.73 -14.61 -10.40
C LEU A 106 -3.36 -14.92 -9.79
N ASP A 107 -2.56 -15.73 -10.50
CA ASP A 107 -1.23 -16.16 -10.07
C ASP A 107 -0.32 -16.43 -11.28
N GLY A 108 0.98 -16.45 -11.07
CA GLY A 108 1.99 -16.59 -12.12
C GLY A 108 2.49 -15.26 -12.67
N GLY A 109 2.24 -14.13 -11.97
CA GLY A 109 2.68 -12.79 -12.38
C GLY A 109 4.17 -12.67 -12.71
N HIS A 110 5.05 -13.26 -11.89
CA HIS A 110 6.48 -13.27 -12.17
C HIS A 110 6.82 -14.12 -13.39
N THR A 111 6.13 -15.26 -13.57
CA THR A 111 6.34 -16.12 -14.73
C THR A 111 5.93 -15.43 -16.02
N PHE A 112 4.76 -14.79 -16.02
CA PHE A 112 4.31 -13.99 -17.15
C PHE A 112 5.32 -12.89 -17.51
N LEU A 113 5.80 -12.11 -16.53
CA LEU A 113 6.79 -11.05 -16.76
C LEU A 113 8.11 -11.59 -17.34
N GLN A 114 8.66 -12.67 -16.79
CA GLN A 114 9.91 -13.24 -17.28
C GLN A 114 9.77 -13.83 -18.68
N ILE A 115 8.60 -14.36 -19.02
CA ILE A 115 8.29 -14.77 -20.40
C ILE A 115 8.30 -13.57 -21.33
N GLN A 116 7.64 -12.46 -20.98
CA GLN A 116 7.65 -11.24 -21.80
C GLN A 116 9.09 -10.76 -22.06
N HIS A 117 9.90 -10.63 -21.01
CA HIS A 117 11.31 -10.22 -21.15
C HIS A 117 12.12 -11.19 -21.99
N TYR A 118 11.87 -12.50 -21.86
CA TYR A 118 12.53 -13.50 -22.68
C TYR A 118 12.19 -13.32 -24.17
N LEU A 119 10.91 -13.17 -24.51
CA LEU A 119 10.46 -12.94 -25.88
C LEU A 119 11.01 -11.64 -26.47
N GLU A 120 11.01 -10.55 -25.70
CA GLU A 120 11.60 -9.27 -26.10
C GLU A 120 13.11 -9.39 -26.35
N SER A 121 13.83 -10.16 -25.53
CA SER A 121 15.28 -10.34 -25.64
C SER A 121 15.73 -11.16 -26.85
N LEU A 122 14.85 -11.99 -27.41
CA LEU A 122 15.19 -12.91 -28.50
C LEU A 122 15.26 -12.23 -29.87
N GLY A 123 14.54 -11.12 -30.08
CA GLY A 123 14.50 -10.46 -31.39
C GLY A 123 14.09 -11.42 -32.53
N GLN A 124 15.01 -11.71 -33.46
CA GLN A 124 14.81 -12.67 -34.56
C GLN A 124 15.42 -14.06 -34.33
N GLN A 125 15.99 -14.33 -33.15
CA GLN A 125 16.60 -15.63 -32.88
C GLN A 125 15.55 -16.74 -32.80
N PRO A 126 15.88 -17.97 -33.25
CA PRO A 126 14.97 -19.10 -33.17
C PRO A 126 14.68 -19.43 -31.71
N LEU A 127 13.39 -19.40 -31.36
CA LEU A 127 12.89 -19.77 -30.03
C LEU A 127 13.16 -21.26 -29.75
N SER A 128 13.70 -21.56 -28.58
CA SER A 128 13.62 -22.92 -28.05
C SER A 128 12.16 -23.27 -27.77
N ASN A 129 11.76 -24.51 -28.04
CA ASN A 129 10.39 -24.96 -27.79
C ASN A 129 10.16 -25.14 -26.29
N GLN A 130 9.81 -24.05 -25.62
CA GLN A 130 9.39 -24.06 -24.22
C GLN A 130 7.87 -24.00 -24.11
N TYR A 131 7.34 -24.65 -23.09
CA TYR A 131 5.91 -24.74 -22.84
C TYR A 131 5.56 -24.31 -21.41
N ILE A 132 4.35 -23.80 -21.24
CA ILE A 132 3.82 -23.41 -19.94
C ILE A 132 2.39 -23.93 -19.73
N LYS A 133 2.09 -24.30 -18.48
CA LYS A 133 0.75 -24.67 -18.01
C LYS A 133 -0.06 -23.40 -17.75
N ILE A 134 -1.27 -23.33 -18.26
CA ILE A 134 -2.23 -22.30 -17.92
C ILE A 134 -3.46 -22.97 -17.32
N GLU A 135 -3.75 -22.67 -16.06
CA GLU A 135 -5.01 -23.01 -15.41
C GLU A 135 -6.01 -21.89 -15.65
N ILE A 136 -7.21 -22.23 -16.11
CA ILE A 136 -8.26 -21.28 -16.48
C ILE A 136 -9.51 -21.63 -15.69
N ILE A 137 -9.97 -20.69 -14.87
CA ILE A 137 -11.18 -20.84 -14.06
C ILE A 137 -12.24 -19.89 -14.60
N THR A 138 -13.44 -20.40 -14.85
CA THR A 138 -14.57 -19.59 -15.34
C THR A 138 -15.74 -19.69 -14.36
N GLY A 139 -16.64 -18.71 -14.37
CA GLY A 139 -17.88 -18.75 -13.60
C GLY A 139 -17.73 -18.53 -12.08
N LEU A 140 -16.60 -17.95 -11.63
CA LEU A 140 -16.45 -17.50 -10.24
C LEU A 140 -17.17 -16.17 -10.04
N ASP A 141 -17.85 -16.02 -8.91
CA ASP A 141 -18.26 -14.71 -8.41
C ASP A 141 -17.09 -13.97 -7.73
N ARG A 142 -17.33 -12.71 -7.33
CA ARG A 142 -16.29 -11.84 -6.77
C ARG A 142 -15.68 -12.40 -5.48
N ASP A 143 -16.52 -12.89 -4.57
CA ASP A 143 -16.05 -13.39 -3.28
C ASP A 143 -15.21 -14.66 -3.48
N GLN A 144 -15.65 -15.55 -4.38
CA GLN A 144 -14.90 -16.74 -4.76
C GLN A 144 -13.56 -16.41 -5.43
N VAL A 145 -13.48 -15.37 -6.27
CA VAL A 145 -12.21 -14.91 -6.84
C VAL A 145 -11.23 -14.53 -5.74
N ILE A 146 -11.70 -13.76 -4.74
CA ILE A 146 -10.87 -13.32 -3.62
C ILE A 146 -10.39 -14.52 -2.79
N ASP A 147 -11.29 -15.46 -2.49
CA ASP A 147 -10.95 -16.68 -1.74
C ASP A 147 -9.89 -17.52 -2.46
N VAL A 148 -9.99 -17.65 -3.78
CA VAL A 148 -8.99 -18.37 -4.59
C VAL A 148 -7.65 -17.65 -4.57
N VAL A 149 -7.63 -16.32 -4.70
CA VAL A 149 -6.40 -15.52 -4.62
C VAL A 149 -5.73 -15.67 -3.26
N GLU A 150 -6.51 -15.58 -2.19
CA GLU A 150 -6.04 -15.76 -0.81
C GLU A 150 -5.42 -17.15 -0.62
N ALA A 151 -6.15 -18.21 -0.99
CA ALA A 151 -5.72 -19.60 -0.84
C ALA A 151 -4.42 -19.91 -1.59
N ARG A 152 -4.28 -19.43 -2.84
CA ARG A 152 -3.10 -19.70 -3.68
C ARG A 152 -1.83 -19.03 -3.18
N ASN A 153 -1.98 -17.90 -2.51
CA ASN A 153 -0.85 -17.15 -2.01
C ASN A 153 -0.51 -17.44 -0.52
N THR A 154 -1.21 -18.36 0.14
CA THR A 154 -0.93 -18.76 1.55
C THR A 154 0.52 -19.23 1.80
N SER A 155 1.21 -19.77 0.79
CA SER A 155 2.61 -20.22 0.91
C SER A 155 3.64 -19.09 1.05
N ASN A 156 3.30 -17.88 0.59
CA ASN A 156 4.03 -16.64 0.82
C ASN A 156 3.03 -15.67 1.43
N GLN A 157 2.83 -15.68 2.76
CA GLN A 157 1.87 -14.83 3.48
C GLN A 157 1.61 -13.51 2.73
N VAL A 158 0.52 -13.42 1.97
CA VAL A 158 0.14 -12.16 1.33
C VAL A 158 -0.05 -11.18 2.44
N LYS A 159 0.54 -9.99 2.32
CA LYS A 159 0.19 -8.93 3.24
C LYS A 159 -1.31 -8.71 3.14
N GLN A 160 -2.00 -8.89 4.26
CA GLN A 160 -3.44 -8.68 4.42
C GLN A 160 -3.91 -7.37 3.76
N THR A 161 -3.05 -6.33 3.74
CA THR A 161 -3.24 -5.08 3.00
C THR A 161 -3.61 -5.27 1.52
N SER A 162 -2.93 -6.14 0.77
CA SER A 162 -3.23 -6.37 -0.65
C SER A 162 -4.59 -7.06 -0.86
N LEU A 163 -4.99 -7.94 0.08
CA LEU A 163 -6.29 -8.59 0.04
C LEU A 163 -7.40 -7.59 0.35
N GLU A 164 -7.19 -6.68 1.31
CA GLU A 164 -8.13 -5.59 1.59
C GLU A 164 -8.29 -4.63 0.40
N GLU A 165 -7.21 -4.32 -0.33
CA GLU A 165 -7.31 -3.57 -1.59
C GLU A 165 -8.15 -4.32 -2.63
N LEU A 166 -7.92 -5.62 -2.82
CA LEU A 166 -8.70 -6.43 -3.76
C LEU A 166 -10.20 -6.49 -3.38
N ARG A 167 -10.49 -6.50 -2.08
CA ARG A 167 -11.86 -6.38 -1.52
C ARG A 167 -12.47 -4.99 -1.72
N GLY A 168 -11.68 -3.99 -2.12
CA GLY A 168 -12.14 -2.61 -2.29
C GLY A 168 -12.24 -1.82 -0.98
N THR A 169 -11.62 -2.31 0.09
CA THR A 169 -11.66 -1.69 1.44
C THR A 169 -11.11 -0.26 1.44
N PHE A 170 -10.20 0.07 0.52
CA PHE A 170 -9.60 1.41 0.43
C PHE A 170 -10.27 2.34 -0.58
N ASN A 171 -11.37 1.94 -1.24
CA ASN A 171 -12.00 2.75 -2.30
C ASN A 171 -12.37 4.18 -1.85
N LYS A 172 -13.02 4.32 -0.68
CA LYS A 172 -13.37 5.64 -0.15
C LYS A 172 -12.15 6.48 0.22
N LEU A 173 -11.09 5.84 0.73
CA LEU A 173 -9.81 6.48 1.01
C LEU A 173 -9.15 6.99 -0.28
N GLN A 174 -9.14 6.17 -1.34
CA GLN A 174 -8.67 6.56 -2.66
C GLN A 174 -9.46 7.77 -3.20
N ASP A 175 -10.79 7.74 -3.07
CA ASP A 175 -11.65 8.84 -3.48
C ASP A 175 -11.39 10.15 -2.72
N ALA A 176 -11.09 10.07 -1.42
CA ALA A 176 -10.74 11.22 -0.60
C ALA A 176 -9.42 11.88 -1.04
N LEU A 177 -8.47 11.08 -1.53
CA LEU A 177 -7.13 11.53 -1.88
C LEU A 177 -6.93 11.75 -3.38
N LYS A 178 -7.88 11.37 -4.26
CA LYS A 178 -7.68 11.37 -5.72
C LYS A 178 -7.27 12.70 -6.34
N LYS A 179 -7.60 13.82 -5.70
CA LYS A 179 -7.25 15.17 -6.18
C LYS A 179 -5.88 15.63 -5.69
N GLU A 180 -5.26 14.90 -4.77
CA GLU A 180 -3.96 15.24 -4.21
C GLU A 180 -2.84 14.82 -5.16
N ARG A 181 -1.81 15.66 -5.26
CA ARG A 181 -0.65 15.41 -6.17
C ARG A 181 0.11 14.11 -5.89
N TYR A 182 -0.01 13.59 -4.66
CA TYR A 182 0.68 12.39 -4.21
C TYR A 182 -0.20 11.14 -4.31
N SER A 183 -1.44 11.24 -4.79
CA SER A 183 -2.36 10.09 -4.93
C SER A 183 -1.73 8.94 -5.72
N GLY A 184 -1.05 9.26 -6.83
CA GLY A 184 -0.31 8.28 -7.64
C GLY A 184 0.93 7.68 -6.98
N LEU A 185 1.38 8.22 -5.84
CA LEU A 185 2.55 7.74 -5.09
C LEU A 185 2.19 6.76 -3.97
N ILE A 186 0.89 6.53 -3.71
CA ILE A 186 0.40 5.64 -2.65
C ILE A 186 0.28 4.21 -3.18
N ALA A 187 0.97 3.29 -2.51
CA ALA A 187 0.88 1.85 -2.67
C ALA A 187 -0.23 1.28 -1.76
N TYR A 188 -1.29 0.77 -2.36
CA TYR A 188 -2.40 0.08 -1.70
C TYR A 188 -2.17 -1.43 -1.57
N LYS A 189 -1.15 -1.97 -2.26
CA LYS A 189 -0.73 -3.37 -2.19
C LYS A 189 0.78 -3.51 -1.93
N GLU A 190 1.21 -4.70 -1.48
CA GLU A 190 2.58 -5.00 -1.00
C GLU A 190 3.70 -4.58 -1.97
N THR A 191 3.47 -4.67 -3.27
CA THR A 191 4.36 -4.14 -4.30
C THR A 191 3.47 -3.52 -5.36
N GLU A 192 3.54 -2.20 -5.44
CA GLU A 192 2.82 -1.41 -6.43
C GLU A 192 3.80 -0.50 -7.14
N MET A 193 3.88 -0.64 -8.45
CA MET A 193 4.84 0.08 -9.28
C MET A 193 4.20 1.30 -9.94
N MET A 194 5.00 2.30 -10.22
CA MET A 194 4.66 3.47 -11.01
C MET A 194 5.76 3.73 -12.04
N LYS A 195 5.45 4.50 -13.09
CA LYS A 195 6.48 4.98 -14.02
C LYS A 195 7.30 6.09 -13.34
N GLY A 196 8.62 5.93 -13.34
CA GLY A 196 9.58 6.95 -12.93
C GLY A 196 9.87 7.95 -14.04
N ASP A 197 10.68 8.95 -13.72
CA ASP A 197 11.01 10.07 -14.62
C ASP A 197 11.78 9.62 -15.87
N ASP A 198 12.53 8.51 -15.78
CA ASP A 198 13.26 7.88 -16.89
C ASP A 198 12.40 6.92 -17.73
N GLY A 199 11.10 6.81 -17.42
CA GLY A 199 10.17 5.88 -18.03
C GLY A 199 10.24 4.45 -17.47
N GLY A 200 11.21 4.15 -16.59
CA GLY A 200 11.34 2.87 -15.91
C GLY A 200 10.29 2.65 -14.82
N LEU A 201 10.08 1.40 -14.40
CA LEU A 201 9.18 1.09 -13.29
C LEU A 201 9.90 1.25 -11.94
N VAL A 202 9.33 2.06 -11.06
CA VAL A 202 9.81 2.27 -9.69
C VAL A 202 8.69 1.98 -8.69
N SER A 203 9.02 1.50 -7.49
CA SER A 203 8.00 1.26 -6.46
C SER A 203 7.41 2.59 -5.98
N LYS A 204 6.08 2.59 -5.80
CA LYS A 204 5.38 3.70 -5.15
C LYS A 204 5.94 3.93 -3.74
N PRO A 205 6.33 5.17 -3.38
CA PRO A 205 7.12 5.41 -2.17
C PRO A 205 6.30 5.46 -0.87
N ILE A 206 4.97 5.64 -0.94
CA ILE A 206 4.12 5.82 0.23
C ILE A 206 3.31 4.54 0.45
N SER A 207 3.39 3.91 1.62
CA SER A 207 2.53 2.77 1.93
C SER A 207 1.16 3.26 2.39
N VAL A 208 0.06 2.61 1.97
CA VAL A 208 -1.29 2.90 2.49
C VAL A 208 -1.33 2.81 4.02
N LEU A 209 -0.54 1.92 4.63
CA LEU A 209 -0.46 1.83 6.10
C LEU A 209 0.08 3.11 6.75
N ASP A 210 0.90 3.91 6.05
CA ASP A 210 1.38 5.19 6.58
C ASP A 210 0.24 6.22 6.57
N ILE A 211 -0.61 6.19 5.54
CA ILE A 211 -1.83 6.99 5.45
C ILE A 211 -2.82 6.60 6.57
N LEU A 212 -3.05 5.30 6.74
CA LEU A 212 -3.92 4.78 7.80
C LEU A 212 -3.39 5.12 9.18
N THR A 213 -2.08 5.04 9.40
CA THR A 213 -1.46 5.45 10.67
C THR A 213 -1.75 6.93 10.97
N CYS A 214 -1.65 7.79 9.95
CA CYS A 214 -1.98 9.20 10.11
C CYS A 214 -3.46 9.41 10.47
N LEU A 215 -4.36 8.74 9.76
CA LEU A 215 -5.80 8.79 9.99
C LEU A 215 -6.17 8.32 11.41
N ILE A 216 -5.65 7.17 11.83
CA ILE A 216 -5.96 6.54 13.13
C ILE A 216 -5.42 7.37 14.29
N CYS A 217 -4.29 8.08 14.11
CA CYS A 217 -3.77 9.00 15.10
C CYS A 217 -4.76 10.12 15.47
N PHE A 218 -5.77 10.36 14.63
CA PHE A 218 -6.85 11.33 14.83
C PHE A 218 -8.20 10.69 15.20
N ASP A 219 -8.26 9.37 15.42
CA ASP A 219 -9.51 8.69 15.81
C ASP A 219 -9.91 9.08 17.24
N VAL A 220 -10.68 10.16 17.37
CA VAL A 220 -11.14 10.69 18.66
C VAL A 220 -12.25 9.85 19.28
N ASP A 221 -12.84 8.93 18.53
CA ASP A 221 -13.81 7.98 19.09
C ASP A 221 -13.09 6.84 19.85
N GLU A 222 -11.87 6.48 19.43
CA GLU A 222 -11.05 5.45 20.09
C GLU A 222 -10.10 6.02 21.14
N PHE A 223 -9.52 7.20 20.87
CA PHE A 223 -8.43 7.79 21.64
C PHE A 223 -8.83 9.09 22.33
N SER A 224 -8.47 9.22 23.60
CA SER A 224 -8.73 10.39 24.44
C SER A 224 -7.44 10.99 25.00
N ASP A 225 -7.56 11.94 25.91
CA ASP A 225 -6.46 12.46 26.73
C ASP A 225 -5.82 11.38 27.64
N GLN A 226 -6.56 10.30 27.94
CA GLN A 226 -6.11 9.16 28.77
C GLN A 226 -5.78 7.90 27.98
N LYS A 227 -6.11 7.84 26.68
CA LYS A 227 -5.89 6.66 25.83
C LYS A 227 -5.27 7.07 24.51
N HIS A 228 -4.09 6.53 24.20
CA HIS A 228 -3.27 7.02 23.07
C HIS A 228 -2.93 5.93 22.04
N PRO A 229 -2.75 6.29 20.75
CA PRO A 229 -2.49 5.34 19.65
C PRO A 229 -1.04 4.80 19.61
N HIS A 230 -0.46 4.44 20.75
CA HIS A 230 0.93 3.99 20.86
C HIS A 230 1.22 2.71 20.07
N ASN A 231 0.25 1.80 19.97
CA ASN A 231 0.39 0.55 19.21
C ASN A 231 0.52 0.77 17.69
N MET A 232 0.03 1.89 17.17
CA MET A 232 0.13 2.23 15.74
C MET A 232 1.57 2.53 15.33
N ALA A 233 2.41 2.95 16.27
CA ALA A 233 3.82 3.26 16.03
C ALA A 233 4.70 2.02 15.79
N THR A 234 4.26 0.84 16.20
CA THR A 234 5.10 -0.37 16.23
C THR A 234 4.51 -1.56 15.46
N HIS A 235 3.21 -1.58 15.17
CA HIS A 235 2.54 -2.75 14.60
C HIS A 235 1.73 -2.42 13.34
N LYS A 236 2.32 -2.67 12.17
CA LYS A 236 1.66 -2.51 10.86
C LYS A 236 0.36 -3.31 10.73
N ASN A 237 0.27 -4.49 11.35
CA ASN A 237 -0.97 -5.27 11.35
C ASN A 237 -2.07 -4.60 12.19
N ALA A 238 -1.73 -4.03 13.35
CA ALA A 238 -2.69 -3.35 14.22
C ALA A 238 -3.33 -2.14 13.52
N VAL A 239 -2.57 -1.42 12.70
CA VAL A 239 -3.07 -0.32 11.86
C VAL A 239 -4.17 -0.82 10.91
N LEU A 240 -3.91 -1.94 10.22
CA LEU A 240 -4.87 -2.50 9.27
C LEU A 240 -6.11 -3.07 9.98
N GLU A 241 -5.91 -3.82 11.06
CA GLU A 241 -6.99 -4.39 11.87
C GLU A 241 -7.91 -3.29 12.43
N HIS A 242 -7.33 -2.21 12.98
CA HIS A 242 -8.09 -1.08 13.50
C HIS A 242 -8.89 -0.37 12.40
N PHE A 243 -8.28 -0.13 11.24
CA PHE A 243 -9.00 0.46 10.11
C PHE A 243 -10.15 -0.43 9.63
N ALA A 244 -9.87 -1.73 9.44
CA ALA A 244 -10.82 -2.70 8.92
C ALA A 244 -12.00 -2.93 9.89
N ALA A 245 -11.79 -2.85 11.20
CA ALA A 245 -12.85 -3.00 12.20
C ALA A 245 -14.00 -1.99 12.05
N TYR A 246 -13.73 -0.84 11.43
CA TYR A 246 -14.70 0.25 11.26
C TYR A 246 -14.99 0.59 9.79
N LYS A 247 -14.59 -0.26 8.83
CA LYS A 247 -14.73 0.05 7.39
C LYS A 247 -16.19 0.21 6.94
N ASP A 248 -17.11 -0.52 7.55
CA ASP A 248 -18.54 -0.52 7.20
C ASP A 248 -19.39 0.38 8.12
N SER A 249 -18.80 1.01 9.14
CA SER A 249 -19.54 1.84 10.10
C SER A 249 -19.77 3.28 9.63
N GLY A 250 -19.12 3.70 8.55
CA GLY A 250 -19.06 5.10 8.12
C GLY A 250 -18.20 5.99 9.02
N ARG A 251 -17.50 5.44 10.03
CA ARG A 251 -16.62 6.21 10.93
C ARG A 251 -15.56 6.98 10.15
N TRP A 252 -14.87 6.32 9.22
CA TRP A 252 -13.80 6.94 8.43
C TRP A 252 -14.30 8.04 7.47
N ASP A 253 -15.56 7.95 7.03
CA ASP A 253 -16.18 8.94 6.13
C ASP A 253 -16.18 10.34 6.77
N ALA A 254 -16.31 10.42 8.10
CA ALA A 254 -16.25 11.68 8.84
C ALA A 254 -14.84 12.31 8.84
N TYR A 255 -13.78 11.52 8.70
CA TYR A 255 -12.39 12.00 8.77
C TYR A 255 -11.79 12.32 7.40
N TYR A 256 -12.28 11.67 6.32
CA TYR A 256 -11.73 11.85 4.98
C TYR A 256 -11.62 13.30 4.50
N PRO A 257 -12.57 14.22 4.78
CA PRO A 257 -12.42 15.63 4.40
C PRO A 257 -11.18 16.31 5.01
N LEU A 258 -10.76 15.88 6.20
CA LEU A 258 -9.63 16.45 6.94
C LEU A 258 -8.28 15.76 6.63
N LEU A 259 -8.33 14.55 6.08
CA LEU A 259 -7.17 13.70 5.86
C LEU A 259 -6.05 14.38 5.03
N PRO A 260 -6.32 15.10 3.92
CA PRO A 260 -5.25 15.79 3.20
C PRO A 260 -4.45 16.77 4.06
N ASP A 261 -5.10 17.49 4.97
CA ASP A 261 -4.44 18.43 5.86
C ASP A 261 -3.67 17.70 6.97
N MET A 262 -4.20 16.59 7.49
CA MET A 262 -3.44 15.72 8.41
C MET A 262 -2.14 15.24 7.77
N LEU A 263 -2.17 14.84 6.50
CA LEU A 263 -0.98 14.36 5.78
C LEU A 263 0.03 15.50 5.52
N ARG A 264 -0.44 16.72 5.20
CA ARG A 264 0.44 17.90 5.10
C ARG A 264 1.06 18.26 6.45
N LEU A 265 0.30 18.17 7.54
CA LEU A 265 0.81 18.35 8.89
C LEU A 265 1.86 17.28 9.22
N TRP A 266 1.65 16.02 8.84
CA TRP A 266 2.64 14.95 9.03
C TRP A 266 3.99 15.33 8.44
N ASP A 267 4.03 15.79 7.19
CA ASP A 267 5.26 16.28 6.57
C ASP A 267 5.81 17.56 7.22
N ALA A 268 4.95 18.48 7.64
CA ALA A 268 5.38 19.68 8.35
C ALA A 268 6.11 19.34 9.65
N THR A 269 5.64 18.31 10.38
CA THR A 269 6.31 17.85 11.59
C THR A 269 7.71 17.29 11.32
N TRP A 270 7.98 16.76 10.13
CA TRP A 270 9.33 16.40 9.71
C TRP A 270 10.10 17.64 9.29
N LYS A 271 9.58 18.44 8.36
CA LYS A 271 10.22 19.63 7.81
C LYS A 271 10.80 20.54 8.88
N TYR A 272 9.98 20.89 9.88
CA TYR A 272 10.34 21.85 10.93
C TYR A 272 10.95 21.22 12.18
N PHE A 273 11.14 19.88 12.21
CA PHE A 273 11.61 19.18 13.41
C PHE A 273 12.96 19.72 13.92
N GLN A 274 13.94 19.79 13.04
CA GLN A 274 15.29 20.25 13.37
C GLN A 274 15.27 21.70 13.90
N GLU A 275 14.54 22.58 13.22
CA GLU A 275 14.45 24.00 13.58
C GLU A 275 13.83 24.16 14.98
N CYS A 276 12.68 23.51 15.20
CA CYS A 276 11.96 23.55 16.48
C CYS A 276 12.81 23.00 17.64
N TYR A 277 13.48 21.86 17.44
CA TYR A 277 14.30 21.28 18.50
C TYR A 277 15.55 22.13 18.80
N ASN A 278 16.18 22.70 17.77
CA ASN A 278 17.36 23.54 17.97
C ASN A 278 17.01 24.86 18.67
N SER A 279 15.79 25.40 18.48
CA SER A 279 15.37 26.63 19.17
C SER A 279 15.26 26.45 20.70
N THR A 280 15.16 25.21 21.19
CA THR A 280 15.20 24.91 22.64
C THR A 280 16.62 24.76 23.19
N GLY A 281 17.64 25.18 22.45
CA GLY A 281 19.06 24.95 22.78
C GLY A 281 19.56 23.54 22.44
N GLY A 282 18.71 22.72 21.80
CA GLY A 282 19.07 21.39 21.31
C GLY A 282 20.07 21.43 20.16
N LYS A 283 20.72 20.30 19.89
CA LYS A 283 21.62 20.12 18.75
C LYS A 283 21.21 18.87 17.97
N PHE A 284 20.17 18.98 17.15
CA PHE A 284 19.53 17.87 16.46
C PHE A 284 20.52 16.92 15.76
N LYS A 285 21.43 17.48 14.94
CA LYS A 285 22.41 16.71 14.17
C LYS A 285 23.46 15.98 15.00
N LYS A 286 23.52 16.17 16.33
CA LYS A 286 24.44 15.42 17.21
C LYS A 286 23.94 14.02 17.55
N TRP A 287 22.66 13.74 17.33
CA TRP A 287 22.08 12.45 17.68
C TRP A 287 22.43 11.38 16.64
N ASN A 288 22.85 10.20 17.10
CA ASN A 288 23.23 9.07 16.25
C ASN A 288 22.07 8.47 15.43
N TRP A 289 20.82 8.73 15.84
CA TRP A 289 19.61 8.29 15.12
C TRP A 289 19.21 9.25 13.98
N VAL A 290 19.93 10.36 13.79
CA VAL A 290 19.77 11.26 12.66
C VAL A 290 20.74 10.86 11.54
N LYS A 291 20.22 10.77 10.32
CA LYS A 291 21.01 10.54 9.10
C LYS A 291 20.91 11.75 8.19
N GLU A 292 22.05 12.31 7.79
CA GLU A 292 22.11 13.42 6.84
C GLU A 292 22.18 12.91 5.39
N HIS A 293 21.54 13.64 4.47
CA HIS A 293 21.38 13.32 3.05
C HIS A 293 21.68 14.53 2.16
N PRO A 294 22.91 15.10 2.19
CA PRO A 294 23.22 16.35 1.49
C PRO A 294 23.10 16.28 -0.04
N ARG A 295 23.15 15.08 -0.62
CA ARG A 295 23.09 14.85 -2.08
C ARG A 295 21.80 14.20 -2.58
N LYS A 296 21.15 13.39 -1.74
CA LYS A 296 19.93 12.64 -2.07
C LYS A 296 18.84 12.98 -1.06
N LYS A 297 18.37 14.22 -1.13
CA LYS A 297 17.37 14.73 -0.20
C LYS A 297 16.10 13.87 -0.22
N LYS A 298 15.40 13.83 0.91
CA LYS A 298 14.14 13.09 1.08
C LYS A 298 12.98 14.00 0.71
N ALA A 299 12.07 13.49 -0.11
CA ALA A 299 10.89 14.23 -0.53
C ALA A 299 9.86 14.30 0.61
N LEU A 300 9.25 15.46 0.78
CA LEU A 300 8.04 15.64 1.57
C LEU A 300 6.86 15.42 0.62
N HIS A 301 6.34 14.20 0.56
CA HIS A 301 5.37 13.83 -0.47
C HIS A 301 4.03 14.59 -0.35
N PHE A 302 3.59 14.86 0.88
CA PHE A 302 2.32 15.51 1.18
C PHE A 302 2.42 17.03 1.12
N LEU A 303 3.41 17.63 1.81
CA LEU A 303 3.61 19.08 1.88
C LEU A 303 4.40 19.63 0.70
N GLY A 304 5.26 18.83 0.09
CA GLY A 304 6.09 19.20 -1.05
C GLY A 304 7.42 19.78 -0.63
N GLY A 305 8.38 19.73 -1.55
CA GLY A 305 9.77 20.08 -1.28
C GLY A 305 10.56 18.90 -0.72
N ASP A 306 11.70 19.21 -0.12
CA ASP A 306 12.67 18.23 0.31
C ASP A 306 13.33 18.57 1.66
N VAL A 307 13.89 17.55 2.31
CA VAL A 307 14.72 17.67 3.51
C VAL A 307 16.03 16.91 3.34
N ASP A 308 17.12 17.44 3.87
CA ASP A 308 18.46 16.86 3.78
C ASP A 308 18.78 15.93 4.96
N TYR A 309 17.76 15.43 5.67
CA TYR A 309 17.93 14.52 6.80
C TYR A 309 16.77 13.56 6.96
N SER A 310 17.00 12.45 7.66
CA SER A 310 15.97 11.49 8.05
C SER A 310 16.23 10.95 9.45
N PHE A 311 15.19 10.50 10.10
CA PHE A 311 15.23 9.80 11.38
C PHE A 311 14.02 8.85 11.47
N PRO A 312 14.00 7.89 12.42
CA PRO A 312 12.86 7.00 12.59
C PRO A 312 11.54 7.76 12.73
N GLU A 313 10.62 7.57 11.79
CA GLU A 313 9.38 8.34 11.69
C GLU A 313 8.48 8.22 12.92
N SER A 314 8.54 7.06 13.60
CA SER A 314 7.77 6.79 14.81
C SER A 314 8.07 7.77 15.95
N ILE A 315 9.24 8.43 15.95
CA ILE A 315 9.57 9.51 16.90
C ILE A 315 8.57 10.66 16.82
N ARG A 316 7.98 10.92 15.64
CA ARG A 316 7.07 12.03 15.40
C ARG A 316 5.62 11.71 15.77
N LEU A 317 5.25 10.44 15.95
CA LEU A 317 3.86 10.05 16.16
C LEU A 317 3.24 10.64 17.44
N PRO A 318 3.91 10.66 18.61
CA PRO A 318 3.33 11.25 19.82
C PRO A 318 2.94 12.73 19.64
N MET A 319 3.83 13.52 19.02
CA MET A 319 3.57 14.93 18.77
C MET A 319 2.54 15.16 17.66
N PHE A 320 2.51 14.31 16.64
CA PHE A 320 1.54 14.39 15.56
C PHE A 320 0.13 14.06 16.06
N ALA A 321 -0.04 12.95 16.79
CA ALA A 321 -1.34 12.54 17.31
C ALA A 321 -1.91 13.51 18.35
N ALA A 322 -1.08 14.34 18.99
CA ALA A 322 -1.54 15.38 19.92
C ALA A 322 -2.50 16.40 19.27
N PHE A 323 -2.37 16.61 17.96
CA PHE A 323 -3.23 17.52 17.19
C PHE A 323 -4.68 17.05 17.07
N ARG A 324 -5.00 15.79 17.44
CA ARG A 324 -6.40 15.36 17.55
C ARG A 324 -7.20 16.14 18.61
N SER A 325 -6.54 16.83 19.54
CA SER A 325 -7.20 17.78 20.45
C SER A 325 -7.70 19.07 19.76
N ALA A 326 -7.24 19.33 18.52
CA ALA A 326 -7.54 20.52 17.75
C ALA A 326 -8.62 20.30 16.66
N ILE A 327 -9.25 19.14 16.62
CA ILE A 327 -10.33 18.84 15.67
C ILE A 327 -11.69 18.88 16.36
N GLU A 328 -12.74 19.13 15.59
CA GLU A 328 -14.12 19.12 16.03
C GLU A 328 -15.03 18.57 14.93
N LYS A 329 -16.13 17.93 15.34
CA LYS A 329 -17.11 17.38 14.41
C LYS A 329 -18.19 18.42 14.12
N ARG A 330 -18.33 18.82 12.86
CA ARG A 330 -19.35 19.75 12.36
C ARG A 330 -20.04 19.15 11.15
N ASN A 331 -21.38 19.11 11.17
CA ASN A 331 -22.20 18.55 10.08
C ASN A 331 -21.78 17.12 9.66
N GLY A 332 -21.43 16.28 10.63
CA GLY A 332 -21.05 14.88 10.39
C GLY A 332 -19.59 14.64 9.99
N ALA A 333 -18.81 15.69 9.72
CA ALA A 333 -17.40 15.59 9.35
C ALA A 333 -16.47 16.31 10.34
N PHE A 334 -15.27 15.81 10.49
CA PHE A 334 -14.22 16.42 11.29
C PHE A 334 -13.54 17.55 10.53
N HIS A 335 -13.27 18.62 11.25
CA HIS A 335 -12.54 19.79 10.77
C HIS A 335 -11.57 20.23 11.85
N TRP A 336 -10.53 20.97 11.47
CA TRP A 336 -9.82 21.79 12.44
C TRP A 336 -10.81 22.75 13.12
N LYS A 337 -10.57 23.05 14.40
CA LYS A 337 -11.27 24.12 15.12
C LYS A 337 -11.19 25.41 14.33
N GLU A 338 -12.23 26.25 14.42
CA GLU A 338 -12.31 27.49 13.65
C GLU A 338 -11.07 28.38 13.84
N GLY A 339 -10.48 28.84 12.73
CA GLY A 339 -9.27 29.66 12.71
C GLY A 339 -7.97 28.93 13.05
N PHE A 340 -8.01 27.60 13.28
CA PHE A 340 -6.81 26.83 13.62
C PHE A 340 -6.00 26.44 12.39
N GLU A 341 -4.78 26.96 12.29
CA GLU A 341 -3.82 26.65 11.22
C GLU A 341 -2.76 25.66 11.73
N PRO A 342 -2.91 24.33 11.49
CA PRO A 342 -2.13 23.30 12.18
C PRO A 342 -0.63 23.37 11.90
N ILE A 343 -0.23 23.69 10.67
CA ILE A 343 1.18 23.77 10.26
C ILE A 343 1.86 24.98 10.89
N GLU A 344 1.21 26.13 10.84
CA GLU A 344 1.74 27.36 11.45
C GLU A 344 1.81 27.23 12.97
N PHE A 345 0.77 26.68 13.58
CA PHE A 345 0.74 26.40 15.01
C PHE A 345 1.86 25.44 15.43
N PHE A 346 2.09 24.35 14.67
CA PHE A 346 3.24 23.48 14.92
C PHE A 346 4.55 24.25 14.83
N HIS A 347 4.79 24.96 13.73
CA HIS A 347 6.08 25.62 13.49
C HIS A 347 6.37 26.72 14.51
N LYS A 348 5.39 27.58 14.80
CA LYS A 348 5.60 28.81 15.57
C LYS A 348 5.29 28.70 17.06
N VAL A 349 4.44 27.75 17.47
CA VAL A 349 3.91 27.68 18.85
C VAL A 349 4.28 26.38 19.54
N ALA A 350 3.75 25.25 19.06
CA ALA A 350 3.86 23.98 19.78
C ALA A 350 5.15 23.21 19.51
N GLY A 351 5.75 23.39 18.33
CA GLY A 351 6.88 22.61 17.82
C GLY A 351 8.09 22.57 18.75
N PRO A 352 8.58 23.70 19.30
CA PRO A 352 9.71 23.67 20.23
C PRO A 352 9.44 22.79 21.46
N ARG A 353 8.25 22.93 22.09
CA ARG A 353 7.89 22.11 23.25
C ARG A 353 7.74 20.64 22.88
N LEU A 354 7.03 20.34 21.80
CA LEU A 354 6.75 18.97 21.36
C LEU A 354 8.02 18.22 20.95
N THR A 355 8.88 18.84 20.14
CA THR A 355 10.14 18.23 19.69
C THR A 355 11.10 18.00 20.86
N LYS A 356 11.19 18.93 21.80
CA LYS A 356 11.97 18.73 23.03
C LYS A 356 11.43 17.57 23.86
N THR A 357 10.12 17.49 24.08
CA THR A 357 9.50 16.38 24.84
C THR A 357 9.86 15.01 24.25
N VAL A 358 9.71 14.82 22.94
CA VAL A 358 9.99 13.51 22.32
C VAL A 358 11.49 13.19 22.28
N VAL A 359 12.37 14.19 22.12
CA VAL A 359 13.83 13.97 22.10
C VAL A 359 14.37 13.68 23.49
N ASP A 360 13.91 14.39 24.53
CA ASP A 360 14.29 14.12 25.92
C ASP A 360 13.83 12.70 26.32
N ALA A 361 12.58 12.35 26.01
CA ALA A 361 12.04 11.01 26.24
C ALA A 361 12.82 9.93 25.49
N LEU A 362 13.26 10.19 24.26
CA LEU A 362 14.12 9.27 23.52
C LEU A 362 15.51 9.14 24.14
N GLY A 363 16.07 10.22 24.68
CA GLY A 363 17.34 10.20 25.41
C GLY A 363 17.29 9.32 26.65
N GLU A 364 16.19 9.39 27.41
CA GLU A 364 15.93 8.52 28.58
C GLU A 364 15.67 7.07 28.15
N ALA A 365 14.82 6.88 27.15
CA ALA A 365 14.45 5.57 26.65
C ALA A 365 15.56 4.89 25.84
N LYS A 366 16.57 5.60 25.33
CA LYS A 366 17.71 5.06 24.54
C LYS A 366 17.34 4.12 23.38
N ASP A 367 16.05 4.02 23.05
CA ASP A 367 15.47 3.12 22.08
C ASP A 367 14.14 3.71 21.61
N VAL A 368 13.95 3.73 20.29
CA VAL A 368 12.78 4.36 19.67
C VAL A 368 11.51 3.59 20.00
N THR A 369 11.54 2.26 19.92
CA THR A 369 10.37 1.40 20.17
C THR A 369 9.90 1.53 21.61
N ARG A 370 10.83 1.59 22.56
CA ARG A 370 10.54 1.84 23.97
C ARG A 370 9.91 3.21 24.17
N MET A 371 10.49 4.26 23.60
CA MET A 371 9.94 5.63 23.70
C MET A 371 8.50 5.70 23.16
N THR A 372 8.26 5.12 21.99
CA THR A 372 6.95 5.20 21.33
C THR A 372 5.87 4.37 22.01
N ARG A 373 6.24 3.40 22.84
CA ARG A 373 5.31 2.64 23.69
C ARG A 373 5.04 3.28 25.05
N THR A 374 5.79 4.31 25.42
CA THR A 374 5.63 5.00 26.71
C THR A 374 4.44 5.96 26.65
N GLU A 375 3.32 5.58 27.27
CA GLU A 375 2.07 6.34 27.29
C GLU A 375 2.24 7.79 27.79
N SER A 376 3.09 8.02 28.80
CA SER A 376 3.32 9.37 29.33
C SER A 376 3.90 10.33 28.30
N VAL A 377 4.65 9.86 27.30
CA VAL A 377 5.17 10.71 26.21
C VAL A 377 4.03 11.25 25.36
N TRP A 378 3.07 10.39 25.02
CA TRP A 378 1.88 10.77 24.26
C TRP A 378 0.99 11.72 25.05
N ALA A 379 0.80 11.45 26.35
CA ALA A 379 0.02 12.30 27.24
C ALA A 379 0.64 13.70 27.38
N MET A 380 1.96 13.78 27.57
CA MET A 380 2.67 15.05 27.62
C MET A 380 2.53 15.86 26.32
N CYS A 381 2.63 15.21 25.16
CA CYS A 381 2.40 15.87 23.87
C CYS A 381 0.95 16.34 23.73
N TYR A 382 -0.03 15.49 24.06
CA TYR A 382 -1.46 15.83 23.98
C TYR A 382 -1.79 17.04 24.87
N MET A 383 -1.44 16.96 26.15
CA MET A 383 -1.63 18.06 27.11
C MET A 383 -0.93 19.33 26.66
N ALA A 384 0.23 19.24 26.01
CA ALA A 384 0.92 20.44 25.51
C ALA A 384 0.09 21.17 24.46
N VAL A 385 -0.44 20.47 23.45
CA VAL A 385 -1.29 21.07 22.41
C VAL A 385 -2.59 21.59 23.02
N GLU A 386 -3.27 20.78 23.83
CA GLU A 386 -4.54 21.16 24.47
C GLU A 386 -4.40 22.43 25.32
N ASN A 387 -3.36 22.54 26.13
CA ASN A 387 -3.10 23.72 26.96
C ASN A 387 -2.85 24.98 26.13
N PHE A 388 -2.20 24.87 24.97
CA PHE A 388 -2.04 26.01 24.06
C PHE A 388 -3.39 26.46 23.49
N LEU A 389 -4.21 25.51 23.03
CA LEU A 389 -5.56 25.80 22.53
C LEU A 389 -6.45 26.47 23.58
N MET A 390 -6.40 25.99 24.83
CA MET A 390 -7.16 26.61 25.93
C MET A 390 -6.72 28.05 26.20
N LYS A 391 -5.42 28.34 26.17
CA LYS A 391 -4.90 29.70 26.38
C LYS A 391 -5.33 30.68 25.29
N GLU A 392 -5.35 30.23 24.02
CA GLU A 392 -5.81 31.06 22.91
C GLU A 392 -7.32 31.34 22.98
N ALA A 393 -8.12 30.36 23.39
CA ALA A 393 -9.56 30.53 23.57
C ALA A 393 -9.88 31.56 24.68
N VAL A 394 -9.16 31.51 25.80
CA VAL A 394 -9.31 32.49 26.90
C VAL A 394 -8.83 33.88 26.47
N GLY A 395 -7.71 33.99 25.75
CA GLY A 395 -7.17 35.26 25.26
C GLY A 395 -8.05 35.95 24.21
N SER A 396 -8.80 35.17 23.43
CA SER A 396 -9.74 35.67 22.41
C SER A 396 -11.09 36.08 22.99
N SER A 397 -11.49 35.50 24.13
CA SER A 397 -12.75 35.83 24.84
C SER A 397 -12.63 37.08 25.74
N ALA A 398 -11.41 37.57 25.97
CA ALA A 398 -11.11 38.73 26.82
C ALA A 398 -10.84 40.03 26.02
N ARG A 399 -10.97 39.98 24.69
CA ARG A 399 -10.97 41.12 23.76
C ARG A 399 -12.36 41.29 23.20
#